data_AF-A0A7S2U0Y9-F1
#
_entry.id   AF-A0A7S2U0Y9-F1
#
_cell.length_a   1.000
_cell.length_b   1.000
_cell.length_c   1.000
_cell.angle_alpha   90.00
_cell.angle_beta   90.00
_cell.angle_gamma   90.00
#
_symmetry.space_group_name_H-M   'P 1'
#
loop_
_entity.id
_entity.type
_entity.pdbx_description
1 polymer ?
#
loop_
_entity_poly.entity_id
_entity_poly.type
_entity_poly.pdbx_seq_one_letter_code
_entity_poly.pdbx_strand_id
1 'polypeptide(L)'
;EFWYTVLTNHPTISQLLNKRDLAVLRYLRDVRISLLKEGTKGFKVSFEFDGNNPYLLDRVLEKEYLLYPKISMGQSVLREIRCRPERVSWKPMKDPSLVTYTRKYKNGTSTREVTTGQSFFNLFLPLALEPLPPGAQLTAREVET
;
A
#
# COMPACT_ATOMS: atom_id res chain seq x y z
N GLU A 1 3.38 -3.83 20.14
CA GLU A 1 3.68 -2.78 19.15
C GLU A 1 5.00 -3.02 18.40
N PHE A 2 5.42 -4.28 18.20
CA PHE A 2 6.70 -4.58 17.52
C PHE A 2 6.76 -4.02 16.10
N TRP A 3 5.78 -4.37 15.25
CA TRP A 3 5.74 -3.90 13.86
C TRP A 3 5.58 -2.40 13.73
N TYR A 4 4.85 -1.76 14.64
CA TYR A 4 4.80 -0.30 14.73
C TYR A 4 6.22 0.28 14.84
N THR A 5 6.99 -0.17 15.83
CA THR A 5 8.37 0.30 16.05
C THR A 5 9.28 0.02 14.85
N VAL A 6 9.14 -1.16 14.24
CA VAL A 6 9.92 -1.52 13.04
C VAL A 6 9.63 -0.57 11.89
N LEU A 7 8.35 -0.36 11.55
CA LEU A 7 7.95 0.46 10.41
C LEU A 7 8.24 1.96 10.63
N THR A 8 8.15 2.46 11.86
CA THR A 8 8.48 3.86 12.17
C THR A 8 9.97 4.17 12.08
N ASN A 9 10.83 3.17 12.33
CA ASN A 9 12.28 3.35 12.25
C ASN A 9 12.85 3.01 10.86
N HIS A 10 12.05 2.43 9.96
CA HIS A 10 12.50 2.10 8.63
C HIS A 10 12.67 3.37 7.77
N PRO A 11 13.84 3.62 7.15
CA PRO A 11 14.17 4.91 6.49
C PRO A 11 13.17 5.37 5.43
N THR A 12 12.69 4.45 4.59
CA THR A 12 11.76 4.77 3.50
C THR A 12 10.30 4.78 3.96
N ILE A 13 9.88 3.78 4.72
CA ILE A 13 8.48 3.62 5.16
C ILE A 13 8.07 4.76 6.09
N SER A 14 8.96 5.20 6.99
CA SER A 14 8.65 6.27 7.95
C SER A 14 8.24 7.57 7.28
N GLN A 15 8.79 7.87 6.09
CA GLN A 15 8.45 9.05 5.30
C GLN A 15 7.05 9.00 4.69
N LEU A 16 6.45 7.80 4.59
CA LEU A 16 5.09 7.60 4.08
C LEU A 16 4.04 7.69 5.20
N LEU A 17 4.46 7.68 6.47
CA LEU A 17 3.56 7.60 7.62
C LEU A 17 3.09 8.98 8.08
N ASN A 18 1.78 9.16 8.12
CA ASN A 18 1.15 10.27 8.83
C ASN A 18 0.67 9.86 10.23
N LYS A 19 0.28 10.82 11.06
CA LYS A 19 -0.17 10.58 12.46
C LYS A 19 -1.33 9.58 12.56
N ARG A 20 -2.21 9.52 11.56
CA ARG A 20 -3.33 8.58 11.56
C ARG A 20 -2.89 7.18 11.15
N ASP A 21 -1.98 7.06 10.19
CA ASP A 21 -1.37 5.77 9.84
C ASP A 21 -0.73 5.11 11.06
N LEU A 22 0.04 5.89 11.83
CA LEU A 22 0.66 5.44 13.07
C LEU A 22 -0.36 4.80 14.01
N ALA A 23 -1.53 5.42 14.18
CA ALA A 23 -2.57 4.91 15.06
C ALA A 23 -3.16 3.56 14.59
N VAL A 24 -3.29 3.36 13.27
CA VAL A 24 -3.72 2.08 12.69
C VAL A 24 -2.64 1.02 12.87
N LEU A 25 -1.37 1.36 12.62
CA LEU A 25 -0.23 0.42 12.70
C LEU A 25 0.05 -0.10 14.11
N ARG A 26 -0.45 0.55 15.17
CA ARG A 26 -0.39 -0.01 16.55
C ARG A 26 -1.11 -1.36 16.67
N TYR A 27 -2.08 -1.60 15.78
CA TYR A 27 -2.86 -2.84 15.72
C TYR A 27 -2.27 -3.87 14.74
N LEU A 28 -1.16 -3.56 14.06
CA LEU A 28 -0.49 -4.51 13.20
C LEU A 28 0.17 -5.61 14.04
N ARG A 29 -0.32 -6.84 13.86
CA ARG A 29 0.09 -8.03 14.61
C ARG A 29 1.19 -8.79 13.91
N ASP A 30 1.08 -8.95 12.60
CA ASP A 30 2.04 -9.73 11.83
C ASP A 30 2.24 -9.18 10.41
N VAL A 31 3.43 -9.40 9.85
CA VAL A 31 3.74 -9.15 8.45
C VAL A 31 4.44 -10.38 7.89
N ARG A 32 3.78 -11.07 6.97
CA ARG A 32 4.27 -12.33 6.39
C ARG A 32 4.53 -12.19 4.91
N ILE A 33 5.55 -12.89 4.43
CA ILE A 33 5.84 -13.04 3.00
C ILE A 33 5.63 -14.51 2.63
N SER A 34 4.91 -14.75 1.54
CA SER A 34 4.72 -16.08 0.97
C SER A 34 4.90 -16.05 -0.55
N LEU A 35 5.48 -17.08 -1.12
CA LEU A 35 5.47 -17.27 -2.58
C LEU A 35 4.05 -17.60 -3.06
N LEU A 36 3.71 -17.17 -4.27
CA LEU A 36 2.46 -17.57 -4.91
C LEU A 36 2.55 -19.05 -5.32
N LYS A 37 1.41 -19.77 -5.31
CA LYS A 37 1.34 -21.22 -5.60
C LYS A 37 1.84 -21.56 -7.01
N GLU A 38 2.16 -22.84 -7.21
CA GLU A 38 2.70 -23.39 -8.47
C GLU A 38 1.92 -22.93 -9.70
N GLY A 39 2.65 -22.42 -10.70
CA GLY A 39 2.11 -21.85 -11.94
C GLY A 39 2.13 -20.32 -12.01
N THR A 40 2.20 -19.60 -10.88
CA THR A 40 2.35 -18.14 -10.87
C THR A 40 3.65 -17.72 -10.21
N LYS A 41 4.56 -17.08 -10.95
CA LYS A 41 5.74 -16.46 -10.35
C LYS A 41 5.34 -15.19 -9.63
N GLY A 42 5.76 -15.05 -8.38
CA GLY A 42 5.48 -13.88 -7.59
C GLY A 42 5.52 -14.15 -6.09
N PHE A 43 5.27 -13.11 -5.32
CA PHE A 43 5.20 -13.18 -3.87
C PHE A 43 4.05 -12.31 -3.37
N LYS A 44 3.58 -12.63 -2.17
CA LYS A 44 2.55 -11.92 -1.45
C LYS A 44 3.08 -11.45 -0.12
N VAL A 45 2.80 -10.19 0.22
CA VAL A 45 3.04 -9.61 1.54
C VAL A 45 1.69 -9.46 2.22
N SER A 46 1.53 -10.05 3.40
CA SER A 46 0.27 -10.05 4.15
C SER A 46 0.46 -9.34 5.48
N PHE A 47 -0.37 -8.33 5.74
CA PHE A 47 -0.39 -7.52 6.95
C PHE A 47 -1.61 -7.93 7.78
N GLU A 48 -1.38 -8.61 8.89
CA GLU A 48 -2.44 -9.08 9.79
C GLU A 48 -2.66 -8.08 10.93
N PHE A 49 -3.87 -7.58 11.06
CA PHE A 49 -4.31 -6.65 12.08
C PHE A 49 -5.12 -7.37 13.16
N ASP A 50 -5.08 -6.81 14.36
CA ASP A 50 -5.91 -7.25 15.47
C ASP A 50 -7.41 -7.21 15.10
N GLY A 51 -8.14 -8.28 15.41
CA GLY A 51 -9.58 -8.36 15.17
C GLY A 51 -10.40 -7.32 15.94
N ASN A 52 -9.87 -6.78 17.03
CA ASN A 52 -10.47 -5.72 17.85
C ASN A 52 -10.06 -4.31 17.37
N ASN A 53 -9.35 -4.18 16.24
CA ASN A 53 -8.91 -2.86 15.81
C ASN A 53 -10.12 -1.94 15.47
N PRO A 54 -10.09 -0.64 15.87
CA PRO A 54 -11.21 0.27 15.68
C PRO A 54 -11.16 1.06 14.36
N TYR A 55 -10.29 0.70 13.40
CA TYR A 55 -10.06 1.46 12.16
C TYR A 55 -10.50 0.73 10.89
N LEU A 56 -10.20 -0.57 10.80
CA LEU A 56 -10.40 -1.43 9.65
C LEU A 56 -11.48 -2.47 9.98
N LEU A 57 -12.27 -2.85 8.97
CA LEU A 57 -13.11 -4.05 9.02
C LEU A 57 -12.32 -5.30 8.62
N ASP A 58 -11.32 -5.12 7.75
CA ASP A 58 -10.46 -6.22 7.28
C ASP A 58 -9.45 -6.61 8.34
N ARG A 59 -9.31 -7.92 8.59
CA ARG A 59 -8.26 -8.47 9.46
C ARG A 59 -6.92 -8.59 8.76
N VAL A 60 -6.91 -8.77 7.45
CA VAL A 60 -5.68 -8.95 6.68
C VAL A 60 -5.73 -8.07 5.45
N LEU A 61 -4.67 -7.28 5.24
CA LEU A 61 -4.41 -6.57 4.00
C LEU A 61 -3.25 -7.26 3.28
N GLU A 62 -3.46 -7.69 2.05
CA GLU A 62 -2.46 -8.39 1.27
C GLU A 62 -2.11 -7.62 0.00
N LYS A 63 -0.83 -7.69 -0.36
CA LYS A 63 -0.30 -7.15 -1.60
C LYS A 63 0.48 -8.22 -2.33
N GLU A 64 0.02 -8.56 -3.53
CA GLU A 64 0.59 -9.57 -4.40
C GLU A 64 1.38 -8.90 -5.53
N TYR A 65 2.59 -9.39 -5.76
CA TYR A 65 3.47 -8.97 -6.84
C TYR A 65 3.65 -10.14 -7.79
N LEU A 66 2.96 -10.10 -8.93
CA LEU A 66 3.05 -11.11 -9.98
C LEU A 66 4.21 -10.74 -10.90
N LEU A 67 5.03 -11.73 -11.24
CA LEU A 67 6.21 -11.56 -12.07
C LEU A 67 6.03 -12.30 -13.39
N TYR A 68 6.60 -11.75 -14.47
CA TYR A 68 6.76 -12.52 -15.70
C TYR A 68 7.71 -13.71 -15.47
N PRO A 69 7.52 -14.81 -16.23
CA PRO A 69 8.53 -15.86 -16.36
C PRO A 69 9.89 -15.24 -16.71
N LYS A 70 10.99 -15.84 -16.25
CA LYS A 70 12.34 -15.29 -16.48
C LYS A 70 12.55 -15.12 -17.98
N ILE A 71 12.86 -13.90 -18.42
CA ILE A 71 12.93 -13.54 -19.84
C ILE A 71 14.37 -13.71 -20.35
N SER A 72 15.38 -13.50 -19.51
CA SER A 72 16.78 -13.92 -19.68
C SER A 72 17.57 -13.69 -18.37
N MET A 73 18.74 -14.33 -18.22
CA MET A 73 19.76 -14.13 -17.16
C MET A 73 19.22 -13.64 -15.79
N GLY A 74 18.39 -14.45 -15.14
CA GLY A 74 18.09 -14.30 -13.70
C GLY A 74 17.13 -13.18 -13.29
N GLN A 75 16.82 -12.21 -14.15
CA GLN A 75 15.92 -11.10 -13.80
C GLN A 75 14.45 -11.42 -14.11
N SER A 76 13.58 -11.19 -13.13
CA SER A 76 12.12 -11.29 -13.25
C SER A 76 11.52 -9.90 -13.23
N VAL A 77 10.63 -9.62 -14.19
CA VAL A 77 9.98 -8.31 -14.33
C VAL A 77 8.62 -8.34 -13.65
N LEU A 78 8.28 -7.26 -12.92
CA LEU A 78 6.97 -7.08 -12.33
C LEU A 78 5.91 -6.97 -13.43
N ARG A 79 4.92 -7.87 -13.39
CA ARG A 79 3.81 -7.94 -14.34
C ARG A 79 2.58 -7.21 -13.83
N GLU A 80 2.21 -7.47 -12.58
CA GLU A 80 0.95 -7.02 -12.01
C GLU A 80 1.08 -6.87 -10.50
N ILE A 81 0.46 -5.84 -9.94
CA ILE A 81 0.27 -5.70 -8.49
C ILE A 81 -1.21 -5.87 -8.20
N ARG A 82 -1.53 -6.76 -7.26
CA ARG A 82 -2.90 -6.94 -6.77
C ARG A 82 -2.97 -6.64 -5.28
N CYS A 83 -4.09 -6.09 -4.84
CA CYS A 83 -4.39 -5.86 -3.43
C CYS A 83 -5.59 -6.71 -3.03
N ARG A 84 -5.54 -7.31 -1.83
CA ARG A 84 -6.66 -8.04 -1.23
C ARG A 84 -6.91 -7.51 0.19
N PRO A 85 -8.12 -7.06 0.53
CA PRO A 85 -9.23 -6.79 -0.38
C PRO A 85 -8.87 -5.77 -1.47
N GLU A 86 -9.66 -5.72 -2.55
CA GLU A 86 -9.44 -4.78 -3.67
C GLU A 86 -9.51 -3.32 -3.21
N ARG A 87 -10.31 -3.06 -2.17
CA ARG A 87 -10.35 -1.79 -1.47
C ARG A 87 -10.35 -2.04 0.03
N VAL A 88 -9.54 -1.26 0.75
CA VAL A 88 -9.50 -1.29 2.21
C VAL A 88 -10.84 -0.81 2.78
N SER A 89 -11.42 -1.62 3.66
CA SER A 89 -12.71 -1.38 4.29
C SER A 89 -12.54 -0.62 5.60
N TRP A 90 -12.47 0.71 5.49
CA TRP A 90 -12.38 1.59 6.65
C TRP A 90 -13.69 1.69 7.43
N LYS A 91 -13.60 1.71 8.76
CA LYS A 91 -14.72 2.11 9.62
C LYS A 91 -15.03 3.61 9.44
N PRO A 92 -16.24 4.09 9.78
CA PRO A 92 -16.64 5.48 9.54
C PRO A 92 -15.64 6.50 10.10
N MET A 93 -15.18 7.43 9.24
CA MET A 93 -14.20 8.47 9.56
C MET A 93 -12.82 7.97 10.03
N LYS A 94 -12.47 6.71 9.74
CA LYS A 94 -11.18 6.11 10.16
C LYS A 94 -10.17 5.96 9.04
N ASP A 95 -10.52 6.32 7.81
CA ASP A 95 -9.58 6.35 6.68
C ASP A 95 -8.47 7.40 6.94
N PRO A 96 -7.19 6.98 7.04
CA PRO A 96 -6.07 7.85 7.32
C PRO A 96 -5.64 8.71 6.11
N SER A 97 -6.13 8.40 4.91
CA SER A 97 -5.87 9.20 3.70
C SER A 97 -6.77 10.45 3.62
N LEU A 98 -7.95 10.47 4.27
CA LEU A 98 -8.93 11.56 4.12
C LEU A 98 -8.54 12.81 4.93
N VAL A 99 -8.04 13.86 4.29
CA VAL A 99 -7.75 15.15 4.93
C VAL A 99 -8.97 16.06 4.87
N THR A 100 -9.50 16.47 6.02
CA THR A 100 -10.58 17.45 6.11
C THR A 100 -10.03 18.82 6.44
N TYR A 101 -10.39 19.85 5.68
CA TYR A 101 -10.08 21.25 5.99
C TYR A 101 -11.33 22.10 5.95
N THR A 102 -11.32 23.19 6.72
CA THR A 102 -12.42 24.17 6.73
C THR A 102 -11.97 25.39 5.94
N ARG A 103 -12.62 25.65 4.81
CA ARG A 103 -12.43 26.88 4.04
C ARG A 103 -13.35 27.95 4.61
N LYS A 104 -12.76 29.06 5.07
CA LYS A 104 -13.51 30.26 5.49
C LYS A 104 -13.51 31.28 4.36
N TYR A 105 -14.68 31.83 4.05
CA TYR A 105 -14.88 32.82 3.00
C TYR A 105 -14.97 34.23 3.60
N LYS A 106 -14.73 35.25 2.75
CA LYS A 106 -14.73 36.66 3.16
C LYS A 106 -16.08 37.15 3.72
N ASN A 107 -17.18 36.48 3.36
CA ASN A 107 -18.53 36.73 3.88
C ASN A 107 -18.81 36.03 5.23
N GLY A 108 -17.79 35.45 5.88
CA GLY A 108 -17.93 34.83 7.20
C GLY A 108 -18.48 33.41 7.20
N THR A 109 -18.90 32.87 6.05
CA THR A 109 -19.31 31.46 5.95
C THR A 109 -18.10 30.52 5.90
N SER A 110 -18.29 29.30 6.41
CA SER A 110 -17.25 28.28 6.43
C SER A 110 -17.79 26.96 5.89
N THR A 111 -17.07 26.36 4.93
CA THR A 111 -17.41 25.05 4.34
C THR A 111 -16.33 24.04 4.70
N ARG A 112 -16.75 22.81 5.05
CA ARG A 112 -15.82 21.69 5.24
C ARG A 112 -15.63 20.97 3.91
N GLU A 113 -14.39 20.86 3.47
CA GLU A 113 -13.99 20.14 2.27
C GLU A 113 -13.13 18.94 2.68
N VAL A 114 -13.26 17.83 1.95
CA VAL A 114 -12.49 16.59 2.19
C VAL A 114 -11.69 16.28 0.93
N THR A 115 -10.37 16.12 1.10
CA THR A 115 -9.41 15.76 0.06
C THR A 115 -8.63 14.53 0.49
N THR A 116 -8.06 13.77 -0.45
CA THR A 116 -7.13 12.68 -0.15
C THR A 116 -5.70 13.20 -0.02
N GLY A 117 -5.00 12.80 1.04
CA GLY A 117 -3.60 13.13 1.30
C GLY A 117 -2.68 11.90 1.24
N GLN A 118 -1.40 12.14 1.55
CA GLN A 118 -0.40 11.08 1.65
C GLN A 118 -0.68 10.18 2.87
N SER A 119 -0.73 8.88 2.64
CA SER A 119 -0.91 7.85 3.67
C SER A 119 -0.13 6.60 3.25
N PHE A 120 0.44 5.89 4.22
CA PHE A 120 1.03 4.57 3.99
C PHE A 120 0.04 3.59 3.37
N PHE A 121 -1.24 3.66 3.75
CA PHE A 121 -2.25 2.74 3.24
C PHE A 121 -2.61 2.99 1.77
N ASN A 122 -2.11 4.06 1.16
CA ASN A 122 -2.15 4.23 -0.29
C ASN A 122 -1.39 3.11 -1.02
N LEU A 123 -0.51 2.37 -0.33
CA LEU A 123 0.10 1.15 -0.84
C LEU A 123 -0.90 0.05 -1.22
N PHE A 124 -2.12 0.07 -0.66
CA PHE A 124 -3.17 -0.91 -0.92
C PHE A 124 -4.24 -0.38 -1.88
N LEU A 125 -4.03 0.79 -2.50
CA LEU A 125 -4.89 1.25 -3.58
C LEU A 125 -4.64 0.44 -4.85
N PRO A 126 -5.65 0.28 -5.71
CA PRO A 126 -5.45 -0.24 -7.05
C PRO A 126 -4.39 0.61 -7.78
N LEU A 127 -3.29 -0.02 -8.17
CA LEU A 127 -2.26 0.60 -8.99
C LEU A 127 -2.46 0.12 -10.42
N ALA A 128 -2.78 1.03 -11.33
CA ALA A 128 -2.67 0.74 -12.76
C ALA A 128 -1.18 0.75 -13.10
N LEU A 129 -0.59 -0.42 -13.35
CA LEU A 129 0.70 -0.47 -14.03
C LEU A 129 0.47 0.01 -15.46
N GLU A 130 1.30 0.92 -15.94
CA GLU A 130 1.25 1.32 -17.34
C GLU A 130 1.46 0.07 -18.21
N PRO A 131 0.59 -0.19 -19.20
CA PRO A 131 0.79 -1.30 -20.11
C PRO A 131 2.12 -1.09 -20.84
N LEU A 132 2.92 -2.15 -20.93
CA LEU A 132 4.16 -2.12 -21.72
C LEU A 132 3.83 -1.63 -23.14
N PRO A 133 4.57 -0.65 -23.68
CA PRO A 133 4.33 -0.16 -25.03
C PRO A 133 4.33 -1.33 -26.03
N PRO A 134 3.46 -1.33 -27.05
CA PRO A 134 3.49 -2.35 -28.10
C PRO A 134 4.88 -2.42 -28.74
N GLY A 135 5.54 -3.58 -28.66
CA GLY A 135 6.91 -3.77 -29.18
C GLY A 135 8.03 -3.44 -28.20
N ALA A 136 7.73 -3.01 -26.96
CA ALA A 136 8.74 -2.86 -25.92
C ALA A 136 9.30 -4.23 -25.53
N GLN A 137 10.59 -4.44 -25.84
CA GLN A 137 11.36 -5.54 -25.27
C GLN A 137 11.89 -5.09 -23.92
N LEU A 138 11.69 -5.92 -22.90
CA LEU A 138 12.25 -5.70 -21.56
C LEU A 138 13.76 -5.93 -21.63
N THR A 139 14.51 -4.88 -21.96
CA THR A 139 15.97 -4.90 -21.92
C THR A 139 16.41 -4.60 -20.50
N ALA A 140 17.16 -5.53 -19.89
CA ALA A 140 17.85 -5.26 -18.64
C ALA A 140 18.83 -4.11 -18.89
N ARG A 141 18.62 -2.95 -18.25
CA ARG A 141 19.65 -1.92 -18.20
C ARG A 141 20.66 -2.33 -17.14
N GLU A 142 21.88 -2.60 -17.56
CA GLU A 142 23.02 -2.73 -16.66
C GLU A 142 23.14 -1.42 -15.87
N VAL A 143 23.08 -1.54 -14.55
CA VAL A 143 23.58 -0.48 -13.66
C VAL A 143 25.05 -0.78 -13.54
N GLU A 144 25.87 -0.08 -14.33
CA GLU A 144 27.32 -0.06 -14.15
C GLU A 144 27.62 0.46 -12.73
N THR A 145 28.23 -0.39 -11.91
CA THR A 145 28.79 -0.05 -10.59
C THR A 145 30.12 0.67 -10.72
#